data_AF-A0A8S2S1K7-F1
#
_entry.id   AF-A0A8S2S1K7-F1
#
_cell.length_a   1.000
_cell.length_b   1.000
_cell.length_c   1.000
_cell.angle_alpha   90.00
_cell.angle_beta   90.00
_cell.angle_gamma   90.00
#
_symmetry.space_group_name_H-M   'P 1'
#
loop_
_entity.id
_entity.type
_entity.pdbx_description
1 polymer ?
#
loop_
_entity_poly.entity_id
_entity_poly.type
_entity_poly.pdbx_seq_one_letter_code
_entity_poly.pdbx_strand_id
1 'polypeptide(L)'
;EPLLLDIEIRLASFDSISEVNMDYTLTLYLNQYWRDDRLVFGSKSEEITLTGEIIDKFWLPDTFFPNDKSAYLHDVTEKNKMIRL
;
A
#
# COMPACT_ATOMS: atom_id res chain seq x y z
N GLU A 1 -17.07 -7.81 -13.99
CA GLU A 1 -15.76 -7.72 -14.65
C GLU A 1 -14.67 -7.89 -13.59
N PRO A 2 -13.46 -8.36 -13.94
CA PRO A 2 -12.35 -8.39 -13.00
C PRO A 2 -11.99 -6.97 -12.55
N LEU A 3 -11.54 -6.82 -11.30
CA LEU A 3 -11.01 -5.57 -10.81
C LEU A 3 -9.65 -5.30 -11.46
N LEU A 4 -9.48 -4.13 -12.07
CA LEU A 4 -8.18 -3.65 -12.51
C LEU A 4 -7.48 -2.94 -11.35
N LEU A 5 -6.26 -3.38 -11.04
CA LEU A 5 -5.42 -2.85 -9.98
C LEU A 5 -4.12 -2.32 -10.61
N ASP A 6 -3.93 -1.01 -10.56
CA ASP A 6 -2.67 -0.38 -10.94
C ASP A 6 -1.77 -0.25 -9.72
N ILE A 7 -0.50 -0.60 -9.87
CA ILE A 7 0.49 -0.60 -8.78
C ILE A 7 1.67 0.28 -9.17
N GLU A 8 2.02 1.24 -8.31
CA GLU A 8 3.27 2.01 -8.39
C GLU A 8 4.15 1.63 -7.20
N ILE A 9 5.41 1.28 -7.48
CA ILE A 9 6.43 1.03 -6.47
C ILE A 9 7.48 2.11 -6.56
N ARG A 10 7.72 2.80 -5.43
CA ARG A 10 8.81 3.76 -5.30
C ARG A 10 9.82 3.25 -4.29
N LEU A 11 11.01 2.92 -4.77
CA LEU A 11 12.13 2.52 -3.91
C LEU A 11 12.71 3.75 -3.23
N ALA A 12 12.74 3.74 -1.89
CA ALA A 12 13.37 4.79 -1.09
C ALA A 12 14.85 4.48 -0.85
N SER A 13 15.17 3.24 -0.47
CA SER A 13 16.54 2.79 -0.24
C SER A 13 16.73 1.29 -0.43
N PHE A 14 17.97 0.94 -0.74
CA PHE A 14 18.53 -0.41 -0.57
C PHE A 14 19.39 -0.36 0.69
N ASP A 15 19.03 -1.12 1.72
CA ASP A 15 19.61 -0.94 3.05
C ASP A 15 20.75 -1.93 3.31
N SER A 16 20.48 -3.23 3.20
CA SER A 16 21.48 -4.28 3.38
C SER A 16 21.38 -5.34 2.31
N ILE A 17 22.52 -5.95 1.97
CA ILE A 17 22.62 -7.12 1.11
C ILE A 17 23.48 -8.15 1.86
N SER A 18 22.92 -9.33 2.12
CA SER A 18 23.63 -10.46 2.70
C SER A 18 23.87 -11.51 1.63
N GLU A 19 25.13 -11.66 1.23
CA GLU A 19 25.51 -12.72 0.28
C GLU A 19 25.40 -14.12 0.93
N VAL A 20 25.77 -14.23 2.21
CA VAL A 20 25.74 -15.50 2.96
C VAL A 20 24.32 -16.04 3.08
N ASN A 21 23.35 -15.16 3.35
CA ASN A 21 21.94 -15.55 3.49
C ASN A 21 21.16 -15.43 2.18
N MET A 22 21.78 -14.88 1.13
CA MET A 22 21.14 -14.52 -0.14
C MET A 22 19.85 -13.70 0.08
N ASP A 23 19.93 -12.63 0.86
CA ASP A 23 18.81 -11.68 1.05
C ASP A 23 19.24 -10.22 1.00
N TYR A 24 18.25 -9.36 0.85
CA TYR A 24 18.40 -7.92 0.83
C TYR A 24 17.24 -7.26 1.56
N THR A 25 17.49 -6.06 2.10
CA THR A 25 16.49 -5.22 2.75
C THR A 25 16.21 -4.00 1.88
N LEU A 26 14.93 -3.72 1.63
CA LEU A 26 14.48 -2.53 0.90
C LEU A 26 13.53 -1.71 1.77
N THR A 27 13.66 -0.39 1.67
CA THR A 27 12.61 0.53 2.08
C THR A 27 11.91 1.04 0.82
N LEU A 28 10.59 0.88 0.74
CA LEU A 28 9.79 1.28 -0.42
C LEU A 28 8.42 1.84 -0.04
N TYR A 29 7.85 2.62 -0.94
CA TYR A 29 6.45 3.02 -0.93
C TYR A 29 5.69 2.22 -1.99
N LEU A 30 4.56 1.64 -1.60
CA LEU A 30 3.67 0.88 -2.48
C LEU A 30 2.34 1.64 -2.61
N ASN A 31 2.08 2.20 -3.79
CA ASN A 31 0.80 2.84 -4.11
C ASN A 31 -0.06 1.87 -4.93
N GLN A 32 -1.34 1.80 -4.61
CA GLN A 32 -2.31 0.93 -5.25
C GLN A 32 -3.53 1.75 -5.68
N TYR A 33 -3.94 1.62 -6.93
CA TYR A 33 -5.08 2.34 -7.50
C TYR A 33 -6.08 1.33 -8.05
N TRP A 34 -7.31 1.38 -7.54
CA TRP A 34 -8.42 0.59 -8.04
C TRP A 34 -9.70 1.41 -7.97
N ARG A 35 -10.69 1.01 -8.76
CA ARG A 35 -12.01 1.64 -8.75
C ARG A 35 -13.00 0.76 -7.99
N ASP A 36 -13.62 1.32 -6.96
CA ASP A 36 -14.71 0.69 -6.22
C ASP A 36 -15.98 1.54 -6.33
N ASP A 37 -16.96 1.08 -7.11
CA ASP A 37 -18.21 1.82 -7.34
C ASP A 37 -19.08 1.96 -6.07
N ARG A 38 -18.80 1.22 -4.99
CA ARG A 38 -19.51 1.33 -3.70
C ARG A 38 -19.10 2.57 -2.91
N LEU A 39 -17.94 3.15 -3.22
CA LEU A 39 -17.34 4.27 -2.51
C LEU A 39 -17.61 5.61 -3.19
N VAL A 40 -18.52 5.65 -4.16
CA VAL A 40 -18.91 6.89 -4.84
C VAL A 40 -19.68 7.79 -3.86
N PHE A 41 -19.14 8.97 -3.58
CA PHE A 41 -19.80 10.03 -2.78
C PHE A 41 -19.65 11.39 -3.46
N GLY A 42 -20.49 12.34 -3.04
CA GLY A 42 -20.33 13.76 -3.40
C GLY A 42 -20.51 14.07 -4.89
N SER A 43 -20.08 15.28 -5.26
CA SER A 43 -19.92 15.69 -6.66
C SER A 43 -18.49 15.39 -7.14
N LYS A 44 -18.26 15.29 -8.46
CA LYS A 44 -17.01 14.82 -9.11
C LYS A 44 -15.69 15.50 -8.68
N SER A 45 -15.71 16.52 -7.82
CA SER A 45 -14.54 17.32 -7.43
C SER A 45 -14.24 17.30 -5.93
N GLU A 46 -14.91 16.45 -5.14
CA GLU A 46 -14.65 16.30 -3.71
C GLU A 46 -13.68 15.14 -3.48
N GLU A 47 -12.43 15.45 -3.11
CA GLU A 47 -11.46 14.44 -2.66
C GLU A 47 -11.53 14.29 -1.14
N ILE A 48 -11.61 13.06 -0.64
CA ILE A 48 -11.52 12.79 0.80
C ILE A 48 -10.27 11.97 1.09
N THR A 49 -9.44 12.49 1.99
CA THR A 49 -8.29 11.76 2.54
C THR A 49 -8.70 11.10 3.85
N LEU A 50 -8.62 9.77 3.88
CA LEU A 50 -8.90 8.95 5.07
C LEU A 50 -7.60 8.38 5.61
N THR A 51 -7.41 8.48 6.93
CA THR A 51 -6.26 7.92 7.67
C THR A 51 -6.73 7.12 8.89
N GLY A 52 -5.83 6.36 9.51
CA GLY A 52 -6.08 5.66 10.76
C GLY A 52 -7.01 4.44 10.64
N GLU A 53 -7.80 4.19 11.70
CA GLU A 53 -8.61 2.97 11.87
C GLU A 53 -9.77 2.85 10.87
N ILE A 54 -10.17 3.95 10.23
CA ILE A 54 -11.25 3.95 9.24
C ILE A 54 -10.86 3.11 8.01
N ILE A 55 -9.57 3.06 7.67
CA ILE A 55 -9.03 2.27 6.55
C ILE A 55 -9.32 0.78 6.71
N ASP A 56 -9.29 0.26 7.94
CA ASP A 56 -9.51 -1.16 8.22
C ASP A 56 -10.96 -1.61 7.95
N LYS A 57 -11.89 -0.67 7.67
CA LYS A 57 -13.28 -0.95 7.25
C LYS A 57 -13.45 -1.07 5.73
N PHE A 58 -12.46 -0.66 4.95
CA PHE A 58 -12.53 -0.71 3.49
C PHE A 58 -12.10 -2.09 2.99
N TRP A 59 -12.67 -2.50 1.87
CA TRP A 59 -12.09 -3.61 1.12
C TRP A 59 -10.76 -3.14 0.53
N LEU A 60 -9.69 -3.88 0.80
CA LEU A 60 -8.36 -3.65 0.27
C LEU A 60 -7.92 -4.88 -0.52
N PRO A 61 -7.23 -4.71 -1.65
CA PRO A 61 -6.56 -5.81 -2.33
C PRO A 61 -5.51 -6.47 -1.42
N ASP A 62 -5.51 -7.79 -1.41
CA ASP A 62 -4.65 -8.68 -0.66
C ASP A 62 -3.27 -8.88 -1.33
N THR A 63 -2.59 -7.77 -1.59
CA THR A 63 -1.26 -7.74 -2.23
C THR A 63 -0.19 -8.29 -1.28
N PHE A 64 0.55 -9.30 -1.72
CA PHE A 64 1.67 -9.90 -0.99
C PHE A 64 2.91 -10.07 -1.90
N PHE A 65 4.09 -10.17 -1.30
CA PHE A 65 5.35 -10.39 -2.00
C PHE A 65 5.75 -11.88 -1.88
N PRO A 66 5.65 -12.70 -2.94
CA PRO A 66 5.85 -14.16 -2.81
C PRO A 66 7.23 -14.61 -2.32
N ASN A 67 8.24 -13.75 -2.46
CA ASN A 67 9.63 -14.04 -2.11
C ASN A 67 10.09 -13.27 -0.87
N ASP A 68 9.17 -12.66 -0.12
CA ASP A 68 9.54 -12.01 1.13
C ASP A 68 9.97 -13.06 2.17
N LYS A 69 11.10 -12.81 2.84
CA LYS A 69 11.48 -13.57 4.04
C LYS A 69 10.85 -12.95 5.28
N SER A 70 10.79 -11.61 5.31
CA SER A 70 10.16 -10.81 6.34
C SER A 70 9.85 -9.43 5.75
N ALA A 71 8.66 -8.91 6.05
CA ALA A 71 8.24 -7.57 5.68
C ALA A 71 7.68 -6.86 6.90
N TYR A 72 7.99 -5.58 7.05
CA TYR A 72 7.49 -4.74 8.12
C TYR A 72 6.80 -3.51 7.52
N LEU A 73 5.57 -3.25 7.96
CA LEU A 73 4.89 -1.99 7.67
C LEU A 73 5.34 -0.97 8.72
N HIS A 74 5.89 0.16 8.27
CA HIS A 74 6.34 1.20 9.19
C HIS A 74 5.14 1.83 9.94
N ASP A 75 5.12 1.69 11.27
CA ASP A 75 4.04 2.14 12.16
C ASP A 75 4.40 3.40 13.01
N VAL A 76 5.38 4.21 12.60
CA VAL A 76 5.83 5.39 13.38
C VAL A 76 5.38 6.68 12.68
N THR A 77 4.53 7.58 13.21
CA THR A 77 3.73 7.67 14.45
C THR A 77 2.23 7.31 14.28
N GLU A 78 1.79 6.99 13.05
CA GLU A 78 0.51 6.34 12.72
C GLU A 78 0.78 5.22 11.70
N LYS A 79 -0.16 4.28 11.53
CA LYS A 79 -0.09 3.31 10.42
C LYS A 79 0.06 4.11 9.12
N ASN A 80 1.17 3.94 8.41
CA ASN A 80 1.45 4.65 7.15
C ASN A 80 0.59 4.09 6.01
N LYS A 81 -0.72 4.25 6.15
CA LYS A 81 -1.76 3.89 5.20
C LYS A 81 -2.60 5.14 4.99
N MET A 82 -2.80 5.50 3.73
CA MET A 82 -3.67 6.59 3.33
C MET A 82 -4.53 6.07 2.18
N ILE A 83 -5.84 6.28 2.28
CA ILE A 83 -6.74 6.12 1.15
C ILE A 83 -7.17 7.52 0.74
N ARG A 84 -7.08 7.79 -0.56
CA ARG A 84 -7.70 8.96 -1.18
C ARG A 84 -8.82 8.46 -2.08
N LEU A 85 -10.03 8.96 -1.84
CA LEU A 85 -11.21 8.68 -2.63
C LEU A 85 -11.59 9.90 -3.46
#